data_AF-A0A963PCL4-F1
#
_entry.id   AF-A0A963PCL4-F1
#
_cell.length_a   1.000
_cell.length_b   1.000
_cell.length_c   1.000
_cell.angle_alpha   90.00
_cell.angle_beta   90.00
_cell.angle_gamma   90.00
#
_symmetry.space_group_name_H-M   'P 1'
#
loop_
_entity.id
_entity.type
_entity.pdbx_description
1 polymer ?
#
loop_
_entity_poly.entity_id
_entity_poly.type
_entity_poly.pdbx_seq_one_letter_code
_entity_poly.pdbx_strand_id
1 'polypeptide(L)'
;MTTMPAAVLCRLKDLAFLAGPVRGGRLPAVLVLILMLGSCAAVSGAADMHVTGNATYRERVAAPPGSRVIVTLSDVSRADAPSVELARQDIALDGRNVPVAFDLAVDPAKIEPRRTYAVRAVLRSADDVLLWTTDTVHAVPHDEDDPDLGMLVMVRASRAPEAAGAADTDSRLLGEWIVEDLDGRGVIDNSATSMTFTDDGLVAGRAGCNRYSSEVRAVDGEFATRMVALTRRACTPALGDQEQRFLEILDGARTYEWDPTGALILKTENGRALRARRH
;
A
#
# COMPACT_ATOMS: atom_id res chain seq x y z
N MET A 1 48.03 7.31 2.29
CA MET A 1 47.00 6.55 1.55
C MET A 1 45.71 7.35 1.62
N THR A 2 45.46 8.20 0.64
CA THR A 2 44.17 8.88 0.52
C THR A 2 43.89 9.03 -0.96
N THR A 3 43.17 8.05 -1.48
CA THR A 3 42.72 7.93 -2.86
C THR A 3 41.48 8.82 -3.04
N MET A 4 41.45 9.52 -4.16
CA MET A 4 40.38 10.41 -4.66
C MET A 4 39.01 9.72 -4.77
N PRO A 5 37.92 10.49 -4.96
CA PRO A 5 36.86 10.11 -5.87
C PRO A 5 36.90 10.93 -7.17
N ALA A 6 36.62 10.22 -8.25
CA ALA A 6 36.68 10.65 -9.64
C ALA A 6 35.49 11.55 -10.01
N ALA A 7 35.78 12.71 -10.59
CA ALA A 7 34.80 13.51 -11.30
C ALA A 7 34.83 13.17 -12.80
N VAL A 8 33.73 12.55 -13.19
CA VAL A 8 33.16 12.25 -14.50
C VAL A 8 33.60 13.20 -15.64
N LEU A 9 34.07 12.56 -16.72
CA LEU A 9 34.31 13.14 -18.03
C LEU A 9 33.03 13.78 -18.60
N CYS A 10 33.11 15.06 -18.99
CA CYS A 10 32.19 15.64 -19.96
C CYS A 10 32.90 15.71 -21.32
N ARG A 11 32.45 14.88 -22.27
CA ARG A 11 32.90 14.92 -23.66
C ARG A 11 32.43 16.23 -24.31
N LEU A 12 33.36 17.14 -24.62
CA LEU A 12 33.13 18.16 -25.66
C LEU A 12 33.45 17.54 -27.01
N LYS A 13 32.40 17.08 -27.68
CA LYS A 13 32.39 16.75 -29.09
C LYS A 13 31.92 18.01 -29.84
N ASP A 14 32.68 18.36 -30.88
CA ASP A 14 32.38 19.34 -31.93
C ASP A 14 32.24 20.82 -31.54
N LEU A 15 33.34 21.56 -31.74
CA LEU A 15 33.27 22.95 -32.22
C LEU A 15 34.44 23.25 -33.16
N ALA A 16 34.11 23.09 -34.44
CA ALA A 16 34.57 23.78 -35.63
C ALA A 16 35.91 24.56 -35.57
N PHE A 17 36.88 23.96 -36.26
CA PHE A 17 37.75 24.62 -37.24
C PHE A 17 37.17 25.93 -37.81
N LEU A 18 37.91 27.03 -37.70
CA LEU A 18 38.31 27.92 -38.82
C LEU A 18 39.01 29.18 -38.26
N ALA A 19 40.34 29.17 -38.26
CA ALA A 19 41.14 30.40 -38.17
C ALA A 19 42.19 30.36 -39.30
N GLY A 20 41.90 31.04 -40.40
CA GLY A 20 42.86 31.31 -41.47
C GLY A 20 43.74 32.52 -41.12
N PRO A 21 44.99 32.61 -41.64
CA PRO A 21 45.89 33.72 -41.31
C PRO A 21 45.53 34.98 -42.12
N VAL A 22 45.24 36.07 -41.43
CA VAL A 22 45.12 37.42 -42.03
C VAL A 22 46.50 38.07 -42.03
N ARG A 23 47.00 38.43 -43.22
CA ARG A 23 48.32 39.04 -43.44
C ARG A 23 48.15 40.55 -43.68
N GLY A 24 48.75 41.35 -42.79
CA GLY A 24 49.23 42.70 -43.08
C GLY A 24 48.25 43.86 -42.89
N GLY A 25 48.38 44.59 -41.78
CA GLY A 25 47.76 45.91 -41.60
C GLY A 25 47.96 46.45 -40.18
N ARG A 26 48.77 47.50 -40.05
CA ARG A 26 49.14 48.18 -38.79
C ARG A 26 47.92 48.92 -38.19
N LEU A 27 47.71 48.84 -36.86
CA LEU A 27 47.14 49.84 -35.91
C LEU A 27 46.39 49.16 -34.72
N PRO A 28 46.19 49.85 -33.57
CA PRO A 28 46.69 49.43 -32.26
C PRO A 28 45.76 48.53 -31.46
N ALA A 29 46.37 47.89 -30.47
CA ALA A 29 45.76 47.09 -29.42
C ALA A 29 44.55 47.79 -28.77
N VAL A 30 43.37 47.20 -28.96
CA VAL A 30 42.26 47.31 -28.02
C VAL A 30 42.00 45.91 -27.50
N LEU A 31 42.59 45.62 -26.34
CA LEU A 31 42.33 44.44 -25.54
C LEU A 31 40.89 44.56 -25.00
N VAL A 32 39.91 44.07 -25.76
CA VAL A 32 38.55 43.87 -25.22
C VAL A 32 38.63 42.63 -24.33
N LEU A 33 38.84 42.86 -23.04
CA LEU A 33 38.72 41.89 -21.98
C LEU A 33 37.24 41.45 -21.90
N ILE A 34 36.88 40.39 -22.62
CA ILE A 34 35.61 39.71 -22.44
C ILE A 34 35.71 38.99 -21.09
N LEU A 35 35.21 39.62 -20.03
CA LEU A 35 34.85 38.92 -18.79
C LEU A 35 33.72 37.96 -19.13
N MET A 36 34.07 36.73 -19.53
CA MET A 36 33.20 35.58 -19.37
C MET A 36 33.03 35.37 -17.85
N LEU A 37 32.07 36.09 -17.27
CA LEU A 37 31.48 35.71 -15.99
C LEU A 37 30.80 34.36 -16.21
N GLY A 38 31.61 33.30 -16.14
CA GLY A 38 31.12 31.93 -15.95
C GLY A 38 30.39 31.92 -14.62
N SER A 39 29.09 32.17 -14.68
CA SER A 39 28.19 31.96 -13.54
C SER A 39 28.15 30.46 -13.30
N CYS A 40 29.08 29.98 -12.48
CA CYS A 40 28.93 28.72 -11.81
C CYS A 40 27.82 28.94 -10.78
N ALA A 41 26.57 28.86 -11.22
CA ALA A 41 25.48 28.62 -10.31
C ALA A 41 25.73 27.21 -9.76
N ALA A 42 26.41 27.14 -8.61
CA ALA A 42 26.30 25.98 -7.76
C ALA A 42 24.80 25.87 -7.44
N VAL A 43 24.12 24.97 -8.14
CA VAL A 43 22.87 24.41 -7.63
C VAL A 43 23.28 23.77 -6.32
N SER A 44 23.12 24.50 -5.23
CA SER A 44 23.04 23.93 -3.90
C SER A 44 21.83 23.02 -3.95
N GLY A 45 22.04 21.74 -4.26
CA GLY A 45 21.09 20.71 -3.89
C GLY A 45 20.90 20.89 -2.39
N ALA A 46 19.68 21.20 -1.97
CA ALA A 46 19.33 21.10 -0.56
C ALA A 46 19.82 19.72 -0.10
N ALA A 47 20.58 19.68 0.99
CA ALA A 47 20.98 18.40 1.56
C ALA A 47 19.69 17.65 1.90
N ASP A 48 19.54 16.45 1.34
CA ASP A 48 18.39 15.60 1.65
C ASP A 48 18.43 15.24 3.14
N MET A 49 17.27 15.26 3.78
CA MET A 49 17.06 14.70 5.11
C MET A 49 16.97 13.18 4.96
N HIS A 50 17.68 12.44 5.81
CA HIS A 50 17.71 10.98 5.74
C HIS A 50 16.86 10.35 6.85
N VAL A 51 15.80 9.64 6.48
CA VAL A 51 15.00 8.85 7.41
C VAL A 51 15.46 7.39 7.33
N THR A 52 16.07 6.88 8.41
CA THR A 52 16.71 5.56 8.42
C THR A 52 16.01 4.56 9.34
N GLY A 53 16.35 3.28 9.19
CA GLY A 53 15.87 2.22 10.05
C GLY A 53 16.07 0.83 9.45
N ASN A 54 15.42 -0.17 10.05
CA ASN A 54 15.54 -1.58 9.68
C ASN A 54 14.17 -2.24 9.57
N ALA A 55 13.85 -2.79 8.39
CA ALA A 55 12.64 -3.59 8.19
C ALA A 55 12.90 -5.06 8.55
N THR A 56 12.05 -5.65 9.41
CA THR A 56 12.17 -7.04 9.88
C THR A 56 10.81 -7.73 9.98
N TYR A 57 10.79 -9.05 10.15
CA TYR A 57 9.58 -9.80 10.56
C TYR A 57 9.96 -10.89 11.56
N ARG A 58 9.00 -11.31 12.39
CA ARG A 58 9.26 -12.24 13.52
C ARG A 58 9.33 -13.71 13.12
N GLU A 59 8.65 -14.10 12.05
CA GLU A 59 8.62 -15.49 11.62
C GLU A 59 9.96 -15.89 10.99
N ARG A 60 10.48 -17.08 11.31
CA ARG A 60 11.75 -17.57 10.76
C ARG A 60 11.57 -18.22 9.38
N VAL A 61 10.85 -17.55 8.50
CA VAL A 61 10.59 -18.02 7.13
C VAL A 61 11.50 -17.23 6.20
N ALA A 62 12.17 -17.91 5.27
CA ALA A 62 12.93 -17.23 4.22
C ALA A 62 11.96 -16.49 3.29
N ALA A 63 12.27 -15.24 2.96
CA ALA A 63 11.52 -14.54 1.92
C ALA A 63 11.67 -15.30 0.59
N PRO A 64 10.59 -15.47 -0.19
CA PRO A 64 10.69 -16.10 -1.51
C PRO A 64 11.72 -15.41 -2.41
N PRO A 65 12.37 -16.14 -3.34
CA PRO A 65 13.28 -15.52 -4.32
C PRO A 65 12.61 -14.39 -5.10
N GLY A 66 13.36 -13.32 -5.38
CA GLY A 66 12.85 -12.14 -6.08
C GLY A 66 11.93 -11.24 -5.23
N SER A 67 11.81 -11.51 -3.93
CA SER A 67 11.08 -10.61 -3.02
C SER A 67 11.79 -9.27 -2.88
N ARG A 68 10.98 -8.22 -2.70
CA ARG A 68 11.45 -6.86 -2.50
C ARG A 68 10.79 -6.20 -1.29
N VAL A 69 11.59 -5.49 -0.51
CA VAL A 69 11.09 -4.64 0.59
C VAL A 69 10.95 -3.23 0.05
N ILE A 70 9.72 -2.73 0.05
CA ILE A 70 9.40 -1.37 -0.36
C ILE A 70 9.12 -0.58 0.90
N VAL A 71 9.89 0.50 1.10
CA VAL A 71 9.73 1.42 2.21
C VAL A 71 9.25 2.75 1.66
N THR A 72 8.14 3.26 2.19
CA THR A 72 7.50 4.48 1.73
C THR A 72 7.31 5.45 2.88
N LEU A 73 7.72 6.70 2.68
CA LEU A 73 7.39 7.83 3.54
C LEU A 73 6.18 8.56 2.97
N SER A 74 5.14 8.74 3.78
CA SER A 74 3.92 9.43 3.36
C SER A 74 3.43 10.46 4.35
N ASP A 75 2.77 11.50 3.83
CA ASP A 75 1.96 12.43 4.61
C ASP A 75 0.66 11.75 5.04
N VAL A 76 0.51 11.56 6.35
CA VAL A 76 -0.66 10.94 6.99
C VAL A 76 -1.46 11.94 7.82
N SER A 77 -1.26 13.24 7.61
CA SER A 77 -2.00 14.31 8.31
C SER A 77 -3.51 14.31 8.04
N ARG A 78 -3.94 13.68 6.93
CA ARG A 78 -5.36 13.55 6.55
C ARG A 78 -5.81 12.11 6.72
N ALA A 79 -6.78 11.88 7.60
CA ALA A 79 -7.34 10.55 7.86
C ALA A 79 -8.17 10.02 6.68
N ASP A 80 -8.84 10.90 5.92
CA ASP A 80 -9.86 10.53 4.93
C ASP A 80 -9.43 10.70 3.47
N ALA A 81 -8.12 10.86 3.21
CA ALA A 81 -7.58 11.05 1.88
C ALA A 81 -6.42 10.08 1.61
N PRO A 82 -6.19 9.66 0.35
CA PRO A 82 -5.00 8.90 -0.01
C PRO A 82 -3.74 9.62 0.47
N SER A 83 -2.88 8.92 1.20
CA SER A 83 -1.63 9.47 1.71
C SER A 83 -0.72 9.84 0.54
N VAL A 84 -0.10 11.03 0.62
CA VAL A 84 0.80 11.51 -0.43
C VAL A 84 2.19 10.95 -0.16
N GLU A 85 2.77 10.24 -1.14
CA GLU A 85 4.14 9.71 -1.08
C GLU A 85 5.16 10.84 -1.25
N LEU A 86 6.10 10.93 -0.31
CA LEU A 86 7.19 11.92 -0.32
C LEU A 86 8.50 11.31 -0.79
N ALA A 87 8.76 10.08 -0.36
CA ALA A 87 9.93 9.30 -0.70
C ALA A 87 9.61 7.80 -0.69
N ARG A 88 10.32 7.05 -1.53
CA ARG A 88 10.19 5.60 -1.64
C ARG A 88 11.52 4.98 -1.94
N GLN A 89 11.80 3.86 -1.28
CA GLN A 89 12.95 3.03 -1.55
C GLN A 89 12.48 1.60 -1.84
N ASP A 90 13.01 0.99 -2.90
CA ASP A 90 12.77 -0.40 -3.26
C ASP A 90 14.06 -1.20 -3.07
N ILE A 91 14.02 -2.20 -2.20
CA ILE A 91 15.18 -2.99 -1.76
C ILE A 91 14.95 -4.43 -2.19
N ALA A 92 15.64 -4.86 -3.25
CA ALA A 92 15.67 -6.26 -3.64
C ALA A 92 16.35 -7.10 -2.55
N LEU A 93 15.71 -8.20 -2.15
CA LEU A 93 16.30 -9.12 -1.17
C LEU A 93 17.34 -10.01 -1.82
N ASP A 94 17.19 -10.46 -3.08
CA ASP A 94 18.21 -11.23 -3.83
C ASP A 94 18.86 -12.38 -3.03
N GLY A 95 18.08 -13.07 -2.18
CA GLY A 95 18.55 -14.15 -1.31
C GLY A 95 19.13 -13.70 0.04
N ARG A 96 19.16 -12.40 0.33
CA ARG A 96 19.40 -11.82 1.65
C ARG A 96 18.17 -12.03 2.54
N ASN A 97 18.43 -12.28 3.82
CA ASN A 97 17.39 -12.36 4.84
C ASN A 97 17.18 -11.01 5.51
N VAL A 98 15.99 -10.80 6.07
CA VAL A 98 15.73 -9.71 7.01
C VAL A 98 16.50 -9.94 8.32
N PRO A 99 16.84 -8.88 9.08
CA PRO A 99 16.51 -7.46 8.86
C PRO A 99 17.26 -6.81 7.70
N VAL A 100 16.60 -5.88 7.01
CA VAL A 100 17.22 -5.04 5.97
C VAL A 100 17.17 -3.57 6.35
N ALA A 101 18.32 -2.91 6.26
CA ALA A 101 18.43 -1.46 6.49
C ALA A 101 17.85 -0.69 5.30
N PHE A 102 17.16 0.41 5.60
CA PHE A 102 16.66 1.37 4.62
C PHE A 102 17.18 2.78 4.94
N ASP A 103 17.18 3.62 3.90
CA ASP A 103 17.61 5.01 3.94
C ASP A 103 16.76 5.80 2.92
N LEU A 104 15.80 6.55 3.44
CA LEU A 104 14.90 7.38 2.65
C LEU A 104 15.43 8.82 2.62
N ALA A 105 15.98 9.22 1.47
CA ALA A 105 16.30 10.61 1.19
C ALA A 105 15.02 11.40 0.88
N VAL A 106 14.75 12.44 1.67
CA VAL A 106 13.61 13.35 1.47
C VAL A 106 14.09 14.80 1.45
N ASP A 107 13.52 15.59 0.55
CA ASP A 107 13.74 17.03 0.53
C ASP A 107 13.09 17.65 1.79
N PRO A 108 13.87 18.26 2.72
CA PRO A 108 13.32 18.82 3.95
C PRO A 108 12.31 19.94 3.68
N ALA A 109 12.35 20.59 2.52
CA ALA A 109 11.35 21.59 2.14
C ALA A 109 9.93 21.01 1.95
N LYS A 110 9.80 19.69 1.79
CA LYS A 110 8.51 18.98 1.69
C LYS A 110 7.93 18.57 3.03
N ILE A 111 8.69 18.72 4.12
CA ILE A 111 8.29 18.37 5.48
C ILE A 111 7.77 19.63 6.20
N GLU A 112 6.47 19.67 6.45
CA GLU A 112 5.80 20.75 7.17
C GLU A 112 5.68 20.41 8.66
N PRO A 113 6.11 21.28 9.59
CA PRO A 113 6.10 20.99 11.03
C PRO A 113 4.73 20.72 11.66
N ARG A 114 3.63 21.05 10.96
CA ARG A 114 2.24 20.86 11.46
C ARG A 114 1.58 19.60 10.92
N ARG A 115 2.23 18.88 10.03
CA ARG A 115 1.71 17.64 9.45
C ARG A 115 2.36 16.44 10.14
N THR A 116 1.75 15.28 9.95
CA THR A 116 2.29 14.03 10.47
C THR A 116 2.76 13.19 9.29
N TYR A 117 4.00 12.71 9.37
CA TYR A 117 4.58 11.82 8.39
C TYR A 117 4.82 10.46 9.01
N ALA A 118 4.59 9.41 8.22
CA ALA A 118 4.82 8.04 8.67
C ALA A 118 5.51 7.20 7.62
N VAL A 119 6.36 6.29 8.08
CA VAL A 119 7.01 5.28 7.25
C VAL A 119 6.22 3.99 7.30
N ARG A 120 6.01 3.39 6.12
CA ARG A 120 5.45 2.05 5.95
C ARG A 120 6.46 1.18 5.22
N ALA A 121 6.71 -0.01 5.76
CA ALA A 121 7.49 -1.03 5.07
C ALA A 121 6.57 -2.18 4.65
N VAL A 122 6.72 -2.63 3.41
CA VAL A 122 6.01 -3.80 2.87
C VAL A 122 6.99 -4.74 2.19
N LEU A 123 6.74 -6.04 2.27
CA LEU A 123 7.45 -7.06 1.50
C LEU A 123 6.52 -7.60 0.43
N ARG A 124 6.94 -7.47 -0.84
CA ARG A 124 6.23 -8.04 -2.00
C ARG A 124 7.03 -9.17 -2.63
N SER A 125 6.33 -10.15 -3.21
CA SER A 125 6.95 -11.23 -3.99
C SER A 125 7.46 -10.72 -5.35
N ALA A 126 8.13 -11.60 -6.10
CA ALA A 126 8.53 -11.32 -7.49
C ALA A 126 7.32 -11.01 -8.39
N ASP A 127 6.16 -11.61 -8.10
CA ASP A 127 4.88 -11.39 -8.79
C ASP A 127 4.08 -10.20 -8.23
N ASP A 128 4.74 -9.33 -7.46
CA ASP A 128 4.17 -8.15 -6.79
C ASP A 128 3.07 -8.42 -5.75
N VAL A 129 2.94 -9.68 -5.29
CA VAL A 129 1.97 -10.04 -4.25
C VAL A 129 2.45 -9.55 -2.88
N LEU A 130 1.60 -8.85 -2.13
CA LEU A 130 1.90 -8.41 -0.76
C LEU A 130 2.00 -9.60 0.20
N LEU A 131 3.17 -9.79 0.81
CA LEU A 131 3.45 -10.88 1.75
C LEU A 131 3.50 -10.39 3.21
N TRP A 132 4.08 -9.20 3.45
CA TRP A 132 4.24 -8.61 4.79
C TRP A 132 4.03 -7.10 4.76
N THR A 133 3.52 -6.51 5.84
CA THR A 133 3.36 -5.05 6.01
C THR A 133 3.55 -4.66 7.47
N THR A 134 4.00 -3.44 7.75
CA THR A 134 3.85 -2.85 9.07
C THR A 134 2.38 -2.61 9.40
N ASP A 135 1.97 -2.88 10.64
CA ASP A 135 0.61 -2.73 11.17
C ASP A 135 0.46 -1.56 12.14
N THR A 136 1.57 -0.95 12.55
CA THR A 136 1.61 0.22 13.43
C THR A 136 2.08 1.46 12.68
N VAL A 137 1.75 2.63 13.21
CA VAL A 137 2.19 3.93 12.67
C VAL A 137 3.62 4.19 13.13
N HIS A 138 4.58 4.20 12.19
CA HIS A 138 5.96 4.60 12.45
C HIS A 138 6.14 6.06 12.06
N ALA A 139 5.79 6.97 12.97
CA ALA A 139 5.86 8.41 12.74
C ALA A 139 7.31 8.89 12.65
N VAL A 140 7.57 9.86 11.76
CA VAL A 140 8.87 10.52 11.64
C VAL A 140 8.92 11.72 12.59
N PRO A 141 9.86 11.76 13.56
CA PRO A 141 10.09 12.93 14.40
C PRO A 141 10.42 14.18 13.58
N HIS A 142 9.97 15.35 14.03
CA HIS A 142 10.20 16.63 13.34
C HIS A 142 11.34 17.44 13.95
N ASP A 143 11.82 17.04 15.12
CA ASP A 143 12.85 17.69 15.91
C ASP A 143 14.26 17.09 15.69
N GLU A 144 14.37 16.13 14.78
CA GLU A 144 15.61 15.45 14.40
C GLU A 144 15.95 15.71 12.93
N ASP A 145 17.22 16.01 12.63
CA ASP A 145 17.69 16.28 11.27
C ASP A 145 17.75 15.01 10.41
N ASP A 146 18.16 13.88 11.00
CA ASP A 146 18.26 12.56 10.33
C ASP A 146 17.67 11.45 11.25
N PRO A 147 16.34 11.30 11.30
CA PRO A 147 15.70 10.42 12.26
C PRO A 147 15.93 8.93 11.95
N ASP A 148 16.25 8.16 12.99
CA ASP A 148 16.34 6.70 12.95
C ASP A 148 15.09 6.08 13.61
N LEU A 149 14.29 5.39 12.80
CA LEU A 149 13.06 4.74 13.24
C LEU A 149 13.30 3.36 13.90
N GLY A 150 14.55 2.91 13.98
CA GLY A 150 14.91 1.65 14.60
C GLY A 150 14.35 0.45 13.83
N MET A 151 13.66 -0.45 14.54
CA MET A 151 13.12 -1.69 13.97
C MET A 151 11.66 -1.55 13.56
N LEU A 152 11.39 -1.56 12.26
CA LEU A 152 10.04 -1.68 11.69
C LEU A 152 9.69 -3.16 11.57
N VAL A 153 8.84 -3.64 12.49
CA VAL A 153 8.38 -5.02 12.48
C VAL A 153 7.19 -5.15 11.53
N MET A 154 7.40 -5.86 10.42
CA MET A 154 6.36 -6.26 9.50
C MET A 154 5.67 -7.53 10.01
N VAL A 155 4.35 -7.55 9.91
CA VAL A 155 3.50 -8.70 10.17
C VAL A 155 3.00 -9.28 8.86
N ARG A 156 2.60 -10.56 8.89
CA ARG A 156 2.10 -11.23 7.68
C ARG A 156 0.90 -10.45 7.18
N ALA A 157 0.91 -10.10 5.90
CA ALA A 157 -0.29 -9.55 5.30
C ALA A 157 -1.35 -10.64 5.32
N SER A 158 -2.35 -10.52 6.20
CA SER A 158 -3.67 -11.02 5.86
C SER A 158 -4.01 -10.40 4.51
N ARG A 159 -4.52 -11.18 3.54
CA ARG A 159 -4.98 -10.63 2.25
C ARG A 159 -5.96 -9.49 2.56
N ALA A 160 -5.47 -8.26 2.62
CA ALA A 160 -6.25 -7.07 2.48
C ALA A 160 -6.28 -6.82 0.98
N PRO A 161 -7.46 -6.75 0.34
CA PRO A 161 -7.54 -6.28 -1.01
C PRO A 161 -6.89 -4.89 -1.06
N GLU A 162 -6.15 -4.66 -2.13
CA GLU A 162 -5.76 -3.32 -2.56
C GLU A 162 -6.94 -2.36 -2.43
N ALA A 163 -6.66 -1.14 -1.96
CA ALA A 163 -7.59 -0.04 -2.03
C ALA A 163 -7.93 0.24 -3.50
N ALA A 164 -8.97 -0.41 -3.99
CA ALA A 164 -9.67 -0.11 -5.23
C ALA A 164 -11.16 -0.07 -4.91
N GLY A 165 -11.64 1.15 -4.70
CA GLY A 165 -13.04 1.55 -4.88
C GLY A 165 -14.07 0.95 -3.93
N ALA A 166 -14.54 1.79 -3.01
CA ALA A 166 -15.89 1.77 -2.44
C ALA A 166 -17.02 1.87 -3.51
N ALA A 167 -16.73 1.55 -4.78
CA ALA A 167 -17.59 1.81 -5.93
C ALA A 167 -17.65 0.62 -6.93
N ASP A 168 -17.08 -0.53 -6.58
CA ASP A 168 -16.94 -1.68 -7.48
C ASP A 168 -17.65 -2.92 -6.93
N THR A 169 -18.86 -2.70 -6.40
CA THR A 169 -19.78 -3.77 -6.03
C THR A 169 -20.78 -3.93 -7.16
N ASP A 170 -20.91 -5.15 -7.68
CA ASP A 170 -21.89 -5.50 -8.71
C ASP A 170 -23.27 -5.02 -8.25
N SER A 171 -23.86 -4.12 -9.03
CA SER A 171 -25.17 -3.53 -8.76
C SER A 171 -26.27 -4.56 -8.49
N ARG A 172 -26.13 -5.79 -9.00
CA ARG A 172 -27.05 -6.92 -8.76
C ARG A 172 -27.00 -7.45 -7.33
N LEU A 173 -25.94 -7.15 -6.57
CA LEU A 173 -25.84 -7.47 -5.14
C LEU A 173 -26.53 -6.43 -4.27
N LEU A 174 -26.74 -5.20 -4.74
CA LEU A 174 -27.31 -4.12 -3.94
C LEU A 174 -28.69 -4.48 -3.37
N GLY A 175 -28.93 -4.06 -2.13
CA GLY A 175 -30.15 -4.33 -1.39
C GLY A 175 -30.03 -5.45 -0.37
N GLU A 176 -31.17 -5.88 0.15
CA GLU A 176 -31.26 -6.84 1.25
C GLU A 176 -31.34 -8.29 0.76
N TRP A 177 -30.60 -9.16 1.45
CA TRP A 177 -30.53 -10.59 1.25
C TRP A 177 -30.73 -11.31 2.58
N ILE A 178 -31.52 -12.37 2.56
CA ILE A 178 -31.72 -13.26 3.70
C ILE A 178 -30.96 -14.55 3.43
N VAL A 179 -30.12 -14.95 4.40
CA VAL A 179 -29.37 -16.20 4.32
C VAL A 179 -30.34 -17.35 4.62
N GLU A 180 -30.41 -18.31 3.71
CA GLU A 180 -31.28 -19.49 3.85
C GLU A 180 -30.48 -20.76 4.18
N ASP A 181 -29.19 -20.80 3.83
CA ASP A 181 -28.33 -21.96 4.06
C ASP A 181 -26.89 -21.56 4.39
N LEU A 182 -26.30 -22.30 5.33
CA LEU A 182 -24.90 -22.21 5.75
C LEU A 182 -24.30 -23.62 5.75
N ASP A 183 -23.34 -23.88 4.85
CA ASP A 183 -22.67 -25.17 4.68
C ASP A 183 -23.64 -26.37 4.51
N GLY A 184 -24.79 -26.18 3.85
CA GLY A 184 -25.79 -27.22 3.58
C GLY A 184 -26.66 -27.61 4.77
N ARG A 185 -26.71 -26.79 5.83
CA ARG A 185 -27.41 -27.10 7.10
C ARG A 185 -28.65 -26.26 7.36
N GLY A 186 -29.04 -25.39 6.44
CA GLY A 186 -30.08 -24.39 6.65
C GLY A 186 -29.68 -23.33 7.69
N VAL A 187 -30.64 -22.49 8.06
CA VAL A 187 -30.52 -21.51 9.15
C VAL A 187 -31.63 -21.74 10.19
N ILE A 188 -31.37 -21.37 11.44
CA ILE A 188 -32.36 -21.41 12.52
C ILE A 188 -33.46 -20.39 12.23
N ASP A 189 -34.73 -20.79 12.33
CA ASP A 189 -35.88 -19.92 12.16
C ASP A 189 -35.81 -18.69 13.07
N ASN A 190 -36.22 -17.53 12.56
CA ASN A 190 -36.20 -16.23 13.26
C ASN A 190 -34.81 -15.76 13.71
N SER A 191 -33.71 -16.40 13.29
CA SER A 191 -32.35 -15.89 13.52
C SER A 191 -32.08 -14.57 12.76
N ALA A 192 -32.86 -14.30 11.70
CA ALA A 192 -32.76 -13.11 10.87
C ALA A 192 -31.34 -12.88 10.32
N THR A 193 -30.61 -13.93 9.96
CA THR A 193 -29.29 -13.79 9.32
C THR A 193 -29.45 -13.13 7.96
N SER A 194 -28.88 -11.94 7.80
CA SER A 194 -29.12 -11.07 6.63
C SER A 194 -27.88 -10.32 6.19
N MET A 195 -27.84 -9.94 4.92
CA MET A 195 -26.80 -9.12 4.31
C MET A 195 -27.44 -8.02 3.49
N THR A 196 -27.11 -6.77 3.78
CA THR A 196 -27.51 -5.60 2.99
C THR A 196 -26.26 -5.03 2.35
N PHE A 197 -26.20 -5.06 1.02
CA PHE A 197 -25.11 -4.47 0.25
C PHE A 197 -25.52 -3.06 -0.19
N THR A 198 -24.62 -2.11 0.01
CA THR A 198 -24.81 -0.71 -0.34
C THR A 198 -23.84 -0.29 -1.45
N ASP A 199 -24.18 0.79 -2.13
CA ASP A 199 -23.45 1.31 -3.29
C ASP A 199 -22.13 2.00 -2.90
N ASP A 200 -21.94 2.29 -1.62
CA ASP A 200 -20.70 2.78 -1.01
C ASP A 200 -19.74 1.65 -0.59
N GLY A 201 -19.97 0.41 -1.04
CA GLY A 201 -19.05 -0.71 -0.81
C GLY A 201 -19.10 -1.26 0.61
N LEU A 202 -20.25 -1.18 1.28
CA LEU A 202 -20.47 -1.84 2.57
C LEU A 202 -21.41 -3.03 2.46
N VAL A 203 -21.20 -3.99 3.35
CA VAL A 203 -22.15 -5.04 3.67
C VAL A 203 -22.44 -5.00 5.17
N ALA A 204 -23.70 -4.91 5.54
CA ALA A 204 -24.10 -4.91 6.95
C ALA A 204 -25.37 -5.73 7.15
N GLY A 205 -25.58 -6.20 8.37
CA GLY A 205 -26.77 -6.98 8.67
C GLY A 205 -26.75 -7.60 10.04
N ARG A 206 -27.44 -8.73 10.14
CA ARG A 206 -27.46 -9.57 11.34
C ARG A 206 -26.76 -10.87 11.02
N ALA A 207 -25.85 -11.28 11.90
CA ALA A 207 -25.20 -12.58 11.83
C ALA A 207 -25.99 -13.64 12.64
N GLY A 208 -27.26 -13.37 12.95
CA GLY A 208 -28.03 -14.10 13.94
C GLY A 208 -28.31 -13.21 15.15
N CYS A 209 -27.58 -13.44 16.24
CA CYS A 209 -27.76 -12.73 17.50
C CYS A 209 -27.09 -11.34 17.51
N ASN A 210 -25.94 -11.20 16.86
CA ASN A 210 -25.22 -9.94 16.76
C ASN A 210 -25.40 -9.25 15.41
N ARG A 211 -25.23 -7.93 15.44
CA ARG A 211 -25.11 -7.14 14.23
C ARG A 211 -23.67 -7.15 13.76
N TYR A 212 -23.50 -7.09 12.45
CA TYR A 212 -22.19 -6.98 11.83
C TYR A 212 -22.19 -5.91 10.73
N SER A 213 -21.00 -5.45 10.40
CA SER A 213 -20.73 -4.62 9.22
C SER A 213 -19.33 -4.89 8.70
N SER A 214 -19.14 -4.78 7.39
CA SER A 214 -17.85 -4.91 6.74
C SER A 214 -17.78 -4.08 5.47
N GLU A 215 -16.58 -3.66 5.09
CA GLU A 215 -16.29 -3.24 3.72
C GLU A 215 -16.33 -4.46 2.81
N VAL A 216 -16.90 -4.31 1.61
CA VAL A 216 -17.03 -5.36 0.61
C VAL A 216 -16.58 -4.87 -0.76
N ARG A 217 -15.90 -5.75 -1.49
CA ARG A 217 -15.63 -5.64 -2.92
C ARG A 217 -16.19 -6.88 -3.60
N ALA A 218 -17.06 -6.69 -4.59
CA ALA A 218 -17.67 -7.80 -5.28
C ALA A 218 -17.88 -7.49 -6.76
N VAL A 219 -16.93 -7.87 -7.61
CA VAL A 219 -16.92 -7.54 -9.04
C VAL A 219 -16.48 -8.76 -9.84
N ASP A 220 -17.04 -8.95 -11.03
CA ASP A 220 -16.65 -10.02 -11.96
C ASP A 220 -16.60 -11.44 -11.36
N GLY A 221 -17.50 -11.73 -10.42
CA GLY A 221 -17.57 -13.03 -9.72
C GLY A 221 -16.56 -13.20 -8.59
N GLU A 222 -15.67 -12.23 -8.35
CA GLU A 222 -14.77 -12.16 -7.20
C GLU A 222 -15.45 -11.49 -6.02
N PHE A 223 -15.18 -11.97 -4.81
CA PHE A 223 -15.75 -11.46 -3.58
C PHE A 223 -14.68 -11.32 -2.51
N ALA A 224 -14.66 -10.21 -1.79
CA ALA A 224 -13.81 -10.02 -0.63
C ALA A 224 -14.44 -9.08 0.39
N THR A 225 -14.25 -9.41 1.67
CA THR A 225 -14.49 -8.50 2.80
C THR A 225 -13.17 -8.14 3.47
N ARG A 226 -13.12 -7.00 4.17
CA ARG A 226 -11.88 -6.53 4.80
C ARG A 226 -11.82 -6.73 6.30
N MET A 227 -12.81 -6.17 7.02
CA MET A 227 -12.90 -6.23 8.48
C MET A 227 -14.35 -6.44 8.86
N VAL A 228 -14.67 -7.54 9.54
CA VAL A 228 -16.03 -7.75 10.05
C VAL A 228 -16.11 -7.19 11.46
N ALA A 229 -16.72 -6.02 11.61
CA ALA A 229 -17.05 -5.43 12.90
C ALA A 229 -18.30 -6.12 13.45
N LEU A 230 -18.30 -6.48 14.74
CA LEU A 230 -19.40 -7.16 15.40
C LEU A 230 -19.75 -6.53 16.74
N THR A 231 -21.04 -6.41 17.02
CA THR A 231 -21.50 -6.20 18.40
C THR A 231 -21.32 -7.50 19.19
N ARG A 232 -21.03 -7.43 20.50
CA ARG A 232 -20.98 -8.64 21.35
C ARG A 232 -22.15 -8.63 22.34
N ARG A 233 -23.13 -9.51 22.11
CA ARG A 233 -24.21 -9.85 23.05
C ARG A 233 -24.09 -11.32 23.45
N ALA A 234 -24.56 -11.65 24.64
CA ALA A 234 -24.66 -13.04 25.06
C ALA A 234 -25.78 -13.73 24.25
N CYS A 235 -25.42 -14.84 23.61
CA CYS A 235 -26.31 -15.61 22.75
C CYS A 235 -26.45 -17.03 23.28
N THR A 236 -27.56 -17.69 22.97
CA THR A 236 -27.66 -19.14 23.18
C THR A 236 -26.63 -19.86 22.29
N PRO A 237 -26.06 -21.01 22.72
CA PRO A 237 -25.02 -21.72 21.96
C PRO A 237 -25.38 -21.93 20.49
N ALA A 238 -26.60 -22.37 20.18
CA ALA A 238 -27.03 -22.63 18.80
C ALA A 238 -26.98 -21.38 17.89
N LEU A 239 -27.36 -20.19 18.41
CA LEU A 239 -27.28 -18.94 17.66
C LEU A 239 -25.84 -18.43 17.54
N GLY A 240 -25.01 -18.64 18.57
CA GLY A 240 -23.59 -18.30 18.52
C GLY A 240 -22.81 -19.14 17.51
N ASP A 241 -23.09 -20.44 17.45
CA ASP A 241 -22.45 -21.35 16.50
C ASP A 241 -22.84 -21.03 15.05
N GLN A 242 -24.11 -20.67 14.82
CA GLN A 242 -24.57 -20.22 13.50
C GLN A 242 -23.92 -18.89 13.11
N GLU A 243 -23.85 -17.93 14.04
CA GLU A 243 -23.20 -16.65 13.84
C GLU A 243 -21.75 -16.82 13.44
N GLN A 244 -20.99 -17.62 14.19
CA GLN A 244 -19.60 -17.89 13.87
C GLN A 244 -19.46 -18.53 12.48
N ARG A 245 -20.32 -19.50 12.14
CA ARG A 245 -20.30 -20.14 10.82
C ARG A 245 -20.52 -19.14 9.69
N PHE A 246 -21.52 -18.27 9.84
CA PHE A 246 -21.83 -17.22 8.87
C PHE A 246 -20.64 -16.28 8.66
N LEU A 247 -20.05 -15.79 9.75
CA LEU A 247 -18.93 -14.83 9.69
C LEU A 247 -17.69 -15.44 9.05
N GLU A 248 -17.38 -16.70 9.35
CA GLU A 248 -16.26 -17.40 8.75
C GLU A 248 -16.45 -17.62 7.24
N ILE A 249 -17.68 -17.86 6.78
CA ILE A 249 -17.97 -17.97 5.34
C ILE A 249 -17.89 -16.59 4.68
N LEU A 250 -18.48 -15.56 5.29
CA LEU A 250 -18.46 -14.21 4.76
C LEU A 250 -17.02 -13.68 4.61
N ASP A 251 -16.18 -13.86 5.63
CA ASP A 251 -14.77 -13.45 5.63
C ASP A 251 -13.88 -14.32 4.72
N GLY A 252 -14.21 -15.62 4.64
CA GLY A 252 -13.49 -16.59 3.82
C GLY A 252 -13.88 -16.58 2.34
N ALA A 253 -14.99 -15.93 1.97
CA ALA A 253 -15.50 -15.95 0.61
C ALA A 253 -14.52 -15.30 -0.37
N ARG A 254 -14.35 -15.92 -1.54
CA ARG A 254 -13.51 -15.44 -2.64
C ARG A 254 -14.28 -15.27 -3.93
N THR A 255 -15.37 -16.00 -4.09
CA THR A 255 -16.21 -15.91 -5.28
C THR A 255 -17.68 -15.80 -4.91
N TYR A 256 -18.44 -15.22 -5.83
CA TYR A 256 -19.88 -15.17 -5.77
C TYR A 256 -20.49 -15.55 -7.13
N GLU A 257 -21.65 -16.19 -7.09
CA GLU A 257 -22.40 -16.59 -8.27
C GLU A 257 -23.91 -16.59 -7.97
N TRP A 258 -24.72 -16.74 -9.01
CA TRP A 258 -26.16 -16.93 -8.89
C TRP A 258 -26.49 -18.36 -9.28
N ASP A 259 -27.27 -19.04 -8.42
CA ASP A 259 -27.81 -20.34 -8.78
C ASP A 259 -28.94 -20.20 -9.84
N PRO A 260 -29.39 -21.30 -10.49
CA PRO A 260 -30.47 -21.24 -11.47
C PRO A 260 -31.81 -20.71 -10.94
N THR A 261 -31.98 -20.64 -9.61
CA THR A 261 -33.17 -20.10 -8.95
C THR A 261 -33.05 -18.61 -8.64
N GLY A 262 -31.91 -18.00 -8.95
CA GLY A 262 -31.59 -16.60 -8.66
C GLY A 262 -31.08 -16.35 -7.24
N ALA A 263 -30.76 -17.40 -6.47
CA ALA A 263 -30.15 -17.23 -5.16
C ALA A 263 -28.67 -16.85 -5.30
N LEU A 264 -28.20 -15.96 -4.43
CA LEU A 264 -26.78 -15.63 -4.30
C LEU A 264 -26.07 -16.76 -3.58
N ILE A 265 -24.94 -17.22 -4.15
CA ILE A 265 -24.03 -18.18 -3.54
C ILE A 265 -22.70 -17.48 -3.31
N LEU A 266 -22.22 -17.45 -2.07
CA LEU A 266 -20.84 -17.06 -1.76
C LEU A 266 -20.04 -18.32 -1.45
N LYS A 267 -18.84 -18.43 -2.02
CA LYS A 267 -17.96 -19.59 -1.84
C LYS A 267 -16.58 -19.18 -1.38
N THR A 268 -16.04 -19.98 -0.47
CA THR A 268 -14.67 -19.85 0.03
C THR A 268 -13.72 -20.76 -0.76
N GLU A 269 -12.40 -20.54 -0.64
CA GLU A 269 -11.39 -21.45 -1.23
C GLU A 269 -11.43 -22.86 -0.62
N ASN A 270 -11.86 -23.00 0.65
CA ASN A 270 -11.93 -24.28 1.34
C ASN A 270 -13.25 -25.05 1.10
N GLY A 271 -14.05 -24.61 0.12
CA GLY A 271 -15.27 -25.31 -0.31
C GLY A 271 -16.48 -25.08 0.59
N ARG A 272 -16.41 -24.13 1.53
CA ARG A 272 -17.55 -23.68 2.31
C ARG A 272 -18.41 -22.73 1.50
N ALA A 273 -19.70 -22.68 1.82
CA ALA A 273 -20.63 -21.85 1.07
C ALA A 273 -21.81 -21.39 1.92
N LEU A 274 -22.33 -20.22 1.57
CA LEU A 274 -23.64 -19.77 2.01
C LEU A 274 -24.53 -19.49 0.80
N ARG A 275 -25.83 -19.65 1.01
CA ARG A 275 -26.86 -19.31 0.03
C ARG A 275 -27.82 -18.28 0.62
N ALA A 276 -28.08 -17.23 -0.14
CA ALA A 276 -28.98 -16.17 0.26
C ALA A 276 -29.97 -15.80 -0.85
N ARG A 277 -31.13 -15.29 -0.46
CA ARG A 277 -32.17 -14.83 -1.37
C ARG A 277 -32.51 -13.38 -1.14
N ARG A 278 -32.79 -12.69 -2.23
CA ARG A 278 -33.20 -11.29 -2.22
C ARG A 278 -34.55 -11.16 -1.49
N HIS A 279 -34.65 -10.17 -0.61
CA HIS A 279 -35.88 -9.77 0.06
C HIS A 279 -36.55 -8.61 -0.67
#